data_AF-A0A174T208-F1
#
_entry.id   AF-A0A174T208-F1
#
_cell.length_a   1.000
_cell.length_b   1.000
_cell.length_c   1.000
_cell.angle_alpha   90.00
_cell.angle_beta   90.00
_cell.angle_gamma   90.00
#
_symmetry.space_group_name_H-M   'P 1'
#
loop_
_entity.id
_entity.type
_entity.pdbx_description
1 polymer ?
#
loop_
_entity_poly.entity_id
_entity_poly.type
_entity_poly.pdbx_seq_one_letter_code
_entity_poly.pdbx_strand_id
1 'polypeptide(L)'
;MNTLKLNHPIQVGTQEGAKELTELPYDPEEITAQMFARADAKKVKAGGAGGVSMAEVDYGMHLYLGFMAILAVNPQLDLNDLERIKGSDLVVVMHIGRNFMLLKSAVVSQESSSGGRSETMPESSTPPSPTSSAKG
;
A
#
# COMPACT_ATOMS: atom_id res chain seq x y z
N MET A 1 -14.70 6.57 -4.55
CA MET A 1 -14.83 6.15 -5.96
C MET A 1 -14.09 7.09 -6.90
N ASN A 2 -13.10 6.56 -7.62
CA ASN A 2 -12.24 7.27 -8.55
C ASN A 2 -12.29 6.55 -9.92
N THR A 3 -11.76 7.17 -10.98
CA THR A 3 -11.75 6.57 -12.33
C THR A 3 -10.34 6.55 -12.91
N LEU A 4 -9.91 5.38 -13.35
CA LEU A 4 -8.69 5.17 -14.13
C LEU A 4 -9.03 5.38 -15.61
N LYS A 5 -8.33 6.30 -16.28
CA LYS A 5 -8.37 6.44 -17.74
C LYS A 5 -7.25 5.61 -18.35
N LEU A 6 -7.61 4.71 -19.26
CA LEU A 6 -6.68 3.83 -19.94
C LEU A 6 -6.12 4.52 -21.18
N ASN A 7 -4.79 4.57 -21.29
CA ASN A 7 -4.13 4.98 -22.52
C ASN A 7 -4.22 3.88 -23.59
N HIS A 8 -4.33 2.62 -23.15
CA HIS A 8 -4.55 1.47 -24.00
C HIS A 8 -5.90 0.83 -23.64
N PRO A 9 -6.94 1.06 -24.45
CA PRO A 9 -8.25 0.46 -24.21
C PRO A 9 -8.19 -1.07 -24.18
N ILE A 10 -9.04 -1.69 -23.36
CA ILE A 10 -9.16 -3.14 -23.27
C ILE A 10 -10.49 -3.60 -23.85
N GLN A 11 -10.50 -4.78 -24.48
CA GLN A 11 -11.74 -5.42 -24.91
C GLN A 11 -12.17 -6.44 -23.85
N VAL A 12 -13.43 -6.32 -23.41
CA VAL A 12 -14.05 -7.21 -22.43
C VAL A 12 -15.32 -7.83 -23.01
N GLY A 13 -15.64 -9.05 -22.60
CA GLY A 13 -16.77 -9.82 -23.14
C GLY A 13 -16.41 -10.79 -24.28
N THR A 14 -17.40 -11.55 -24.75
CA THR A 14 -17.26 -12.50 -25.87
C THR A 14 -17.46 -11.79 -27.21
N GLN A 15 -17.05 -12.40 -28.33
CA GLN A 15 -17.03 -11.74 -29.65
C GLN A 15 -18.39 -11.17 -30.12
N GLU A 16 -19.51 -11.67 -29.60
CA GLU A 16 -20.86 -11.18 -29.92
C GLU A 16 -21.34 -10.04 -29.00
N GLY A 17 -20.53 -9.64 -28.01
CA GLY A 17 -20.81 -8.57 -27.05
C GLY A 17 -19.57 -7.85 -26.54
N ALA A 18 -18.48 -7.85 -27.33
CA ALA A 18 -17.21 -7.28 -26.94
C ALA A 18 -17.33 -5.76 -26.78
N LYS A 19 -17.05 -5.26 -25.58
CA LYS A 19 -17.05 -3.84 -25.26
C LYS A 19 -15.62 -3.36 -25.11
N GLU A 20 -15.32 -2.24 -25.76
CA GLU A 20 -14.10 -1.50 -25.51
C GLU A 20 -14.26 -0.65 -24.25
N LEU A 21 -13.33 -0.81 -23.30
CA LEU A 21 -13.25 0.00 -22.10
C LEU A 21 -12.05 0.92 -22.19
N THR A 22 -12.34 2.22 -22.08
CA THR A 22 -11.35 3.30 -22.01
C THR A 22 -11.23 3.86 -20.58
N GLU A 23 -12.23 3.61 -19.74
CA GLU A 23 -12.30 4.08 -18.36
C GLU A 23 -12.71 2.93 -17.42
N LEU A 24 -12.04 2.84 -16.28
CA LEU A 24 -12.28 1.83 -15.24
C LEU A 24 -12.48 2.54 -13.89
N PRO A 25 -13.71 2.55 -13.36
CA PRO A 25 -13.95 2.97 -11.98
C PRO A 25 -13.19 2.06 -11.01
N TYR A 26 -12.72 2.61 -9.90
CA TYR A 26 -12.08 1.85 -8.83
C TYR A 26 -12.35 2.46 -7.46
N ASP A 27 -12.32 1.62 -6.42
CA ASP A 27 -12.39 2.06 -5.03
C ASP A 27 -11.56 1.14 -4.11
N PRO A 28 -10.43 1.61 -3.56
CA PRO A 28 -9.61 0.81 -2.66
C PRO A 28 -10.28 0.50 -1.31
N GLU A 29 -11.23 1.33 -0.87
CA GLU A 29 -11.95 1.13 0.40
C GLU A 29 -12.94 -0.05 0.32
N GLU A 30 -13.33 -0.45 -0.89
CA GLU A 30 -14.21 -1.61 -1.13
C GLU A 30 -13.44 -2.95 -1.19
N ILE A 31 -12.12 -2.94 -0.98
CA ILE A 31 -11.32 -4.17 -0.91
C ILE A 31 -11.64 -4.93 0.38
N THR A 32 -12.26 -6.09 0.23
CA THR A 32 -12.54 -7.01 1.34
C THR A 32 -11.34 -7.89 1.69
N ALA A 33 -11.38 -8.53 2.87
CA ALA A 33 -10.36 -9.51 3.29
C ALA A 33 -10.21 -10.67 2.29
N GLN A 34 -11.32 -11.13 1.68
CA GLN A 34 -11.28 -12.18 0.66
C GLN A 34 -10.56 -11.72 -0.61
N MET A 35 -10.80 -10.48 -1.04
CA MET A 35 -10.12 -9.88 -2.19
C MET A 35 -8.62 -9.71 -1.92
N PHE A 36 -8.25 -9.26 -0.72
CA PHE A 36 -6.85 -9.18 -0.29
C PHE A 36 -6.15 -10.54 -0.36
N ALA A 37 -6.76 -11.59 0.22
CA ALA A 37 -6.20 -12.95 0.17
C ALA A 37 -6.11 -13.48 -1.27
N ARG A 38 -7.08 -13.15 -2.13
CA ARG A 38 -7.05 -13.50 -3.56
C ARG A 38 -5.89 -12.81 -4.28
N ALA A 39 -5.59 -11.56 -3.95
CA ALA A 39 -4.45 -10.83 -4.53
C ALA A 39 -3.11 -11.48 -4.15
N ASP A 40 -2.92 -11.81 -2.87
CA ASP A 40 -1.69 -12.48 -2.41
C ASP A 40 -1.50 -13.85 -3.05
N ALA A 41 -2.56 -14.66 -3.13
CA ALA A 41 -2.52 -15.96 -3.80
C ALA A 41 -2.20 -15.85 -5.30
N LYS A 42 -2.64 -14.78 -5.96
CA LYS A 42 -2.38 -14.55 -7.39
C LYS A 42 -0.95 -14.08 -7.65
N LYS A 43 -0.38 -13.23 -6.79
CA LYS A 43 1.03 -12.85 -6.85
C LYS A 43 1.94 -14.09 -6.88
N VAL A 44 1.72 -15.05 -5.99
CA VAL A 44 2.55 -16.27 -5.91
C VAL A 44 2.46 -17.08 -7.21
N LYS A 45 1.25 -17.20 -7.78
CA LYS A 45 1.03 -17.93 -9.03
C LYS A 45 1.64 -17.25 -10.26
N ALA A 46 1.78 -15.93 -10.24
CA ALA A 46 2.39 -15.15 -11.32
C ALA A 46 3.93 -15.15 -11.29
N GLY A 47 4.55 -15.98 -10.44
CA GLY A 47 6.01 -16.08 -10.33
C GLY A 47 6.63 -15.13 -9.30
N GLY A 48 5.82 -14.44 -8.50
CA GLY A 48 6.30 -13.73 -7.32
C GLY A 48 6.90 -14.71 -6.31
N ALA A 49 8.08 -14.39 -5.77
CA ALA A 49 8.70 -15.22 -4.75
C ALA A 49 7.73 -15.41 -3.58
N GLY A 50 7.44 -16.66 -3.21
CA GLY A 50 6.59 -17.00 -2.04
C GLY A 50 7.25 -16.68 -0.69
N GLY A 51 8.26 -15.82 -0.68
CA GLY A 51 8.95 -15.34 0.52
C GLY A 51 8.32 -14.08 1.09
N VAL A 52 8.72 -13.71 2.29
CA VAL A 52 8.29 -12.47 2.96
C VAL A 52 8.83 -11.28 2.16
N SER A 53 7.94 -10.57 1.47
CA SER A 53 8.23 -9.27 0.86
C SER A 53 7.76 -8.16 1.79
N MET A 54 8.54 -7.08 1.89
CA MET A 54 8.04 -5.88 2.56
C MET A 54 6.87 -5.34 1.76
N ALA A 55 5.77 -5.00 2.44
CA ALA A 55 4.54 -4.49 1.82
C ALA A 55 4.79 -3.33 0.85
N GLU A 56 5.81 -2.50 1.09
CA GLU A 56 6.14 -1.33 0.28
C GLU A 56 6.82 -1.63 -1.07
N VAL A 57 7.39 -2.82 -1.24
CA VAL A 57 8.15 -3.22 -2.45
C VAL A 57 7.56 -4.43 -3.15
N ASP A 58 6.42 -4.93 -2.67
CA ASP A 58 5.74 -6.07 -3.26
C ASP A 58 4.89 -5.65 -4.47
N TYR A 59 5.56 -5.40 -5.59
CA TYR A 59 4.93 -4.92 -6.83
C TYR A 59 3.88 -5.87 -7.38
N GLY A 60 4.06 -7.19 -7.19
CA GLY A 60 3.05 -8.18 -7.58
C GLY A 60 1.80 -8.05 -6.73
N MET A 61 1.96 -7.86 -5.41
CA MET A 61 0.84 -7.58 -4.52
C MET A 61 0.17 -6.24 -4.86
N HIS A 62 0.93 -5.19 -5.14
CA HIS A 62 0.39 -3.88 -5.53
C HIS A 62 -0.45 -3.97 -6.80
N LEU A 63 0.01 -4.70 -7.82
CA LEU A 63 -0.75 -4.88 -9.05
C LEU A 63 -2.08 -5.58 -8.78
N TYR A 64 -2.06 -6.71 -8.08
CA TYR A 64 -3.29 -7.48 -7.83
C TYR A 64 -4.23 -6.77 -6.85
N LEU A 65 -3.74 -5.98 -5.91
CA LEU A 65 -4.59 -5.10 -5.10
C LEU A 65 -5.23 -3.99 -5.93
N GLY A 66 -4.51 -3.41 -6.88
CA GLY A 66 -5.08 -2.47 -7.84
C GLY A 66 -6.21 -3.10 -8.66
N PHE A 67 -6.04 -4.35 -9.11
CA PHE A 67 -7.11 -5.12 -9.74
C PHE A 67 -8.29 -5.36 -8.80
N MET A 68 -8.06 -5.69 -7.53
CA MET A 68 -9.16 -5.84 -6.57
C MET A 68 -9.95 -4.55 -6.37
N ALA A 69 -9.29 -3.38 -6.28
CA ALA A 69 -9.96 -2.09 -6.19
C ALA A 69 -10.87 -1.80 -7.41
N ILE A 70 -10.49 -2.26 -8.60
CA ILE A 70 -11.31 -2.14 -9.81
C ILE A 70 -12.47 -3.15 -9.74
N LEU A 71 -12.20 -4.43 -9.47
CA LEU A 71 -13.23 -5.47 -9.45
C LEU A 71 -14.30 -5.24 -8.38
N ALA A 72 -13.94 -4.66 -7.24
CA ALA A 72 -14.87 -4.38 -6.15
C ALA A 72 -16.07 -3.52 -6.59
N VAL A 73 -15.86 -2.61 -7.54
CA VAL A 73 -16.91 -1.72 -8.08
C VAL A 73 -17.31 -2.02 -9.53
N ASN A 74 -16.78 -3.10 -10.11
CA ASN A 74 -17.10 -3.56 -11.46
C ASN A 74 -17.40 -5.07 -11.45
N PRO A 75 -18.53 -5.50 -10.87
CA PRO A 75 -18.85 -6.93 -10.70
C PRO A 75 -19.01 -7.72 -12.01
N GLN A 76 -19.18 -7.02 -13.13
CA GLN A 76 -19.26 -7.58 -14.48
C GLN A 76 -17.89 -7.98 -15.06
N LEU A 77 -16.78 -7.53 -14.47
CA LEU A 77 -15.43 -7.84 -14.92
C LEU A 77 -14.83 -8.99 -14.12
N ASP A 78 -13.87 -9.68 -14.72
CA ASP A 78 -13.02 -10.64 -14.01
C ASP A 78 -11.52 -10.29 -14.11
N LEU A 79 -10.68 -11.13 -13.49
CA LEU A 79 -9.23 -10.94 -13.55
C LEU A 79 -8.66 -11.12 -14.97
N ASN A 80 -9.25 -11.99 -15.79
CA ASN A 80 -8.77 -12.23 -17.15
C ASN A 80 -9.00 -10.98 -18.02
N ASP A 81 -10.05 -10.22 -17.76
CA ASP A 81 -10.29 -8.91 -18.39
C ASP A 81 -9.20 -7.91 -18.02
N LEU A 82 -8.88 -7.79 -16.72
CA LEU A 82 -7.89 -6.83 -16.23
C LEU A 82 -6.45 -7.21 -16.58
N GLU A 83 -6.14 -8.50 -16.73
CA GLU A 83 -4.83 -8.99 -17.19
C GLU A 83 -4.52 -8.57 -18.65
N ARG A 84 -5.50 -8.03 -19.40
CA ARG A 84 -5.28 -7.42 -20.74
C ARG A 84 -4.77 -5.98 -20.68
N ILE A 85 -4.80 -5.34 -19.50
CA ILE A 85 -4.21 -4.00 -19.29
C ILE A 85 -2.71 -4.08 -19.59
N LYS A 86 -2.20 -3.07 -20.31
CA LYS A 86 -0.82 -3.08 -20.83
C LYS A 86 -0.16 -1.71 -20.73
N GLY A 87 1.17 -1.71 -20.88
CA GLY A 87 1.96 -0.50 -20.92
C GLY A 87 1.90 0.30 -19.62
N SER A 88 1.90 1.64 -19.73
CA SER A 88 1.88 2.57 -18.60
C SER A 88 0.65 2.42 -17.70
N ASP A 89 -0.46 1.87 -18.23
CA ASP A 89 -1.68 1.69 -17.45
C ASP A 89 -1.48 0.69 -16.29
N LEU A 90 -0.61 -0.31 -16.46
CA LEU A 90 -0.22 -1.22 -15.38
C LEU A 90 0.45 -0.49 -14.21
N VAL A 91 1.27 0.52 -14.50
CA VAL A 91 1.96 1.32 -13.46
C VAL A 91 0.95 2.14 -12.67
N VAL A 92 -0.11 2.62 -13.30
CA VAL A 92 -1.18 3.35 -12.61
C VAL A 92 -1.99 2.40 -11.74
N VAL A 93 -2.35 1.21 -12.23
CA VAL A 93 -3.02 0.18 -11.43
C VAL A 93 -2.18 -0.22 -10.22
N MET A 94 -0.88 -0.42 -10.41
CA MET A 94 0.06 -0.73 -9.33
C MET A 94 0.10 0.40 -8.28
N HIS A 95 0.06 1.67 -8.69
CA HIS A 95 -0.02 2.80 -7.75
C HIS A 95 -1.30 2.76 -6.91
N ILE A 96 -2.44 2.37 -7.49
CA ILE A 96 -3.70 2.23 -6.75
C ILE A 96 -3.54 1.22 -5.60
N GLY A 97 -3.03 0.02 -5.91
CA GLY A 97 -2.84 -1.01 -4.88
C GLY A 97 -1.71 -0.70 -3.90
N ARG A 98 -0.64 -0.02 -4.32
CA ARG A 98 0.40 0.48 -3.41
C ARG A 98 -0.18 1.47 -2.42
N ASN A 99 -1.01 2.40 -2.88
CA ASN A 99 -1.62 3.40 -2.02
C ASN A 99 -2.50 2.73 -0.96
N PHE A 100 -3.29 1.70 -1.32
CA PHE A 100 -4.03 0.91 -0.33
C PHE A 100 -3.15 0.39 0.83
N MET A 101 -1.95 -0.11 0.54
CA MET A 101 -1.01 -0.59 1.58
C MET A 101 -0.40 0.54 2.42
N LEU A 102 -0.36 1.76 1.87
CA LEU A 102 0.21 2.94 2.51
C LEU A 102 -0.84 3.86 3.15
N LEU A 103 -2.13 3.58 2.93
CA LEU A 103 -3.22 4.28 3.60
C LEU A 103 -3.02 4.06 5.10
N LYS A 104 -2.42 5.05 5.75
CA LYS A 104 -2.46 5.17 7.20
C LYS A 104 -3.93 5.36 7.52
N SER A 105 -4.54 4.35 8.13
CA SER A 105 -5.88 4.55 8.68
C SER A 105 -5.79 5.80 9.56
N ALA A 106 -6.72 6.74 9.38
CA ALA A 106 -6.79 7.92 10.24
C ALA A 106 -6.93 7.53 11.74
N VAL A 107 -7.27 6.26 12.02
CA VAL A 107 -7.38 5.66 13.36
C VAL A 107 -6.01 5.39 13.99
N VAL A 108 -4.93 5.20 13.21
CA VAL A 108 -3.55 5.06 13.72
C VAL A 108 -2.83 6.43 13.77
N SER A 109 -3.57 7.53 13.66
CA SER A 109 -3.08 8.87 14.00
C SER A 109 -3.77 9.45 15.23
N GLN A 110 -4.44 8.61 16.02
CA GLN A 110 -4.57 8.91 17.45
C GLN A 110 -3.17 8.76 18.05
N GLU A 111 -2.43 9.86 17.90
CA GLU A 111 -1.30 10.26 18.71
C GLU A 111 -1.39 9.56 20.06
N SER A 112 -0.42 8.70 20.35
CA SER A 112 -0.11 8.36 21.73
C SER A 112 0.36 9.65 22.40
N SER A 113 -0.56 10.59 22.64
CA SER A 113 -0.39 11.69 23.58
C SER A 113 -0.51 11.08 24.96
N SER A 114 0.42 10.19 25.33
CA SER A 114 0.70 9.95 26.74
C SER A 114 1.44 11.19 27.22
N GLY A 115 0.66 12.21 27.58
CA GLY A 115 1.13 13.34 28.34
C GLY A 115 1.84 12.84 29.59
N GLY A 116 3.05 13.35 29.83
CA GLY A 116 3.82 13.08 31.05
C GLY A 116 5.21 12.53 30.82
N ARG A 117 6.05 13.20 30.00
CA ARG A 117 7.50 13.13 30.22
C ARG A 117 7.77 13.94 31.49
N SER A 118 7.69 13.30 32.65
CA SER A 118 8.17 13.89 33.90
C SER A 118 9.69 13.91 33.82
N GLU A 119 10.24 15.11 33.64
CA GLU A 119 11.67 15.37 33.74
C GLU A 119 12.12 15.14 35.18
N THR A 120 12.73 13.99 35.47
CA THR A 120 13.60 13.89 36.64
C THR A 120 15.00 14.30 36.22
N MET A 121 15.36 15.55 36.56
CA MET A 121 16.75 16.02 36.60
C MET A 121 17.59 15.05 37.45
N PRO A 122 18.72 14.54 36.95
CA PRO A 122 19.75 14.04 37.85
C PRO A 122 20.51 15.26 38.39
N GLU A 123 20.47 15.48 39.70
CA GLU A 123 21.36 16.45 40.34
C GLU A 123 22.82 16.03 40.07
N SER A 124 23.50 16.84 39.25
CA SER A 124 24.94 16.72 39.00
C SER A 124 25.70 17.01 40.30
N SER A 125 26.05 15.97 41.04
CA SER A 125 26.97 16.08 42.17
C SER A 125 28.40 16.21 41.64
N THR A 126 28.91 17.43 41.54
CA THR A 126 30.33 17.72 41.33
C THR A 126 31.06 17.67 42.67
N PRO A 127 32.02 16.76 42.91
CA PRO A 127 32.91 16.88 44.06
C PRO A 127 33.92 18.02 43.85
N PRO A 128 34.23 18.83 44.88
CA PRO A 128 35.16 19.95 44.76
C PRO A 128 36.61 19.47 44.63
N SER A 129 37.36 20.14 43.76
CA SER A 129 38.81 19.99 43.59
C SER A 129 39.59 20.22 44.89
N PRO A 130 40.62 19.41 45.22
CA PRO A 130 41.60 19.82 46.20
C PRO A 130 42.61 20.78 45.56
N THR A 131 42.56 22.05 45.99
CA THR A 131 43.70 22.98 45.97
C THR A 131 44.78 22.45 46.92
N SER A 132 46.03 22.37 46.47
CA SER A 132 47.18 22.51 47.37
C SER A 132 48.40 23.03 46.61
N SER A 133 48.82 24.24 46.96
CA SER A 133 50.11 24.83 46.64
C SER A 133 51.04 24.68 47.85
N ALA A 134 52.27 24.19 47.64
CA ALA A 134 53.51 24.53 48.38
C ALA A 134 54.62 23.60 47.84
N LYS A 135 55.68 24.06 47.16
CA LYS A 135 56.79 24.95 47.55
C LYS A 135 57.75 24.30 48.55
N GLY A 136 58.99 24.05 48.09
CA GLY A 136 60.11 23.50 48.86
C GLY A 136 61.14 22.89 47.94
#